data_AF-A0A644Y097-F1
#
_entry.id   AF-A0A644Y097-F1
#
_cell.length_a   1.000
_cell.length_b   1.000
_cell.length_c   1.000
_cell.angle_alpha   90.00
_cell.angle_beta   90.00
_cell.angle_gamma   90.00
#
_symmetry.space_group_name_H-M   'P 1'
#
loop_
_entity.id
_entity.type
_entity.pdbx_description
1 polymer ?
#
loop_
_entity_poly.entity_id
_entity_poly.type
_entity_poly.pdbx_seq_one_letter_code
_entity_poly.pdbx_strand_id
1 'polypeptide(L)'
;MNRAADLPAGAYTLSAASSGNASVRVTSQNETDLILHTSTVLYDGAADGGAFAVPEGTEAVWFAVSLPEGGTVEQLSYTGPEDGSLKLHYKLLPGFMANRLQGLWANQNSVQRTEFWRDGLRVWEKSPLLGEGLGAVEAGLYSVARFEYQSRYVHNHYVQTLADAGIIGLVLFAGVLASAFWTALAGRKRGAPLAPALFAATGFAALQAVNQAAFSLSSFLSLMFCIWAGINVHCMQTAPEPAKVPAMEAAAGEPRAKKAAVKTNDGNVRLSPAKDGTARKALLLSALAITTIWSGLLLNHLRADNDMMFGQGTVFQRLDSAIGSDPFSRQDATQAYIYYSGQSDDEAVQNQAGLYAAEYTRVGNTDPDYLAEYFFDHHIPQSAFASLSRHLAFNRARTGAWQYGLTLLAEQDDGTPEFRELSLEIAAQFQAANDYLLQPITLYGRAQTYLDSLK
;
A
#
# COMPACT_ATOMS: atom_id res chain seq x y z
N MET A 1 25.14 -11.45 21.15
CA MET A 1 25.20 -10.13 20.46
C MET A 1 25.05 -10.35 18.96
N ASN A 2 24.52 -9.39 18.20
CA ASN A 2 24.39 -9.53 16.75
C ASN A 2 25.12 -8.37 16.06
N ARG A 3 25.98 -8.65 15.08
CA ARG A 3 26.79 -7.66 14.35
C ARG A 3 26.63 -7.88 12.85
N ALA A 4 26.71 -6.81 12.06
CA ALA A 4 26.65 -6.90 10.60
C ALA A 4 27.97 -6.41 9.98
N ALA A 5 28.35 -7.00 8.85
CA ALA A 5 29.42 -6.52 7.99
C ALA A 5 29.03 -6.67 6.52
N ASP A 6 29.56 -5.76 5.71
CA ASP A 6 29.58 -5.88 4.25
C ASP A 6 30.82 -6.65 3.87
N LEU A 7 30.64 -7.82 3.26
CA LEU A 7 31.72 -8.73 2.92
C LEU A 7 31.56 -9.15 1.45
N PRO A 8 32.59 -8.96 0.60
CA PRO A 8 32.56 -9.47 -0.76
C PRO A 8 32.50 -11.00 -0.79
N ALA A 9 32.04 -11.55 -1.91
CA ALA A 9 31.94 -12.99 -2.09
C ALA A 9 33.31 -13.69 -1.95
N GLY A 10 33.31 -14.86 -1.30
CA GLY A 10 34.52 -15.66 -1.11
C GLY A 10 34.59 -16.38 0.24
N ALA A 11 35.69 -17.10 0.47
CA ALA A 11 35.91 -17.88 1.68
C ALA A 11 36.57 -17.04 2.78
N TYR A 12 36.02 -17.08 3.98
CA TYR A 12 36.50 -16.36 5.15
C TYR A 12 36.75 -17.32 6.32
N THR A 13 37.73 -16.96 7.14
CA THR A 13 38.01 -17.61 8.42
C THR A 13 37.89 -16.58 9.54
N LEU A 14 37.22 -16.97 10.63
CA LEU A 14 37.06 -16.16 11.83
C LEU A 14 38.20 -16.40 12.83
N SER A 15 38.60 -15.33 13.51
CA SER A 15 39.42 -15.41 14.71
C SER A 15 38.77 -14.60 15.83
N ALA A 16 38.66 -15.20 17.01
CA ALA A 16 37.98 -14.61 18.15
C ALA A 16 38.89 -14.60 19.39
N ALA A 17 39.00 -13.43 20.03
CA ALA A 17 39.59 -13.30 21.35
C ALA A 17 38.46 -13.19 22.38
N SER A 18 38.20 -14.26 23.13
CA SER A 18 37.14 -14.31 24.14
C SER A 18 37.62 -14.92 25.46
N SER A 19 37.03 -14.46 26.56
CA SER A 19 37.33 -14.97 27.92
C SER A 19 36.67 -16.32 28.22
N GLY A 20 35.97 -16.92 27.25
CA GLY A 20 35.22 -18.18 27.35
C GLY A 20 34.88 -18.73 25.96
N ASN A 21 34.22 -19.89 25.91
CA ASN A 21 33.84 -20.55 24.66
C ASN A 21 32.74 -19.78 23.92
N ALA A 22 33.14 -18.93 22.98
CA ALA A 22 32.21 -18.19 22.14
C ALA A 22 31.77 -19.04 20.94
N SER A 23 30.46 -19.09 20.68
CA SER A 23 29.90 -19.60 19.44
C SER A 23 29.41 -18.47 18.55
N VAL A 24 29.43 -18.68 17.25
CA VAL A 24 28.92 -17.73 16.26
C VAL A 24 28.06 -18.44 15.24
N ARG A 25 26.88 -17.87 15.00
CA ARG A 25 26.06 -18.19 13.84
C ARG A 25 26.23 -17.07 12.82
N VAL A 26 26.79 -17.42 11.66
CA VAL A 26 26.97 -16.53 10.53
C VAL A 26 25.83 -16.75 9.56
N THR A 27 25.08 -15.70 9.26
CA THR A 27 24.01 -15.74 8.24
C THR A 27 24.26 -14.71 7.16
N SER A 28 23.84 -15.02 5.94
CA SER A 28 23.81 -14.07 4.82
C SER A 28 22.38 -13.71 4.47
N GLN A 29 22.22 -12.53 3.88
CA GLN A 29 20.98 -12.07 3.26
C GLN A 29 21.33 -11.47 1.90
N ASN A 30 20.69 -11.96 0.84
CA ASN A 30 20.61 -11.27 -0.45
C ASN A 30 19.37 -10.35 -0.50
N GLU A 31 19.11 -9.69 -1.64
CA GLU A 31 17.95 -8.79 -1.79
C GLU A 31 16.61 -9.50 -1.47
N THR A 32 16.41 -10.72 -1.97
CA THR A 32 15.21 -11.53 -1.70
C THR A 32 15.07 -11.85 -0.21
N ASP A 33 16.15 -12.23 0.45
CA ASP A 33 16.18 -12.50 1.89
C ASP A 33 15.84 -11.25 2.71
N LEU A 34 16.31 -10.08 2.28
CA LEU A 34 15.98 -8.80 2.92
C LEU A 34 14.49 -8.46 2.78
N ILE A 35 13.88 -8.75 1.62
CA ILE A 35 12.44 -8.54 1.36
C ILE A 35 11.58 -9.51 2.19
N LEU A 36 11.97 -10.78 2.25
CA LEU A 36 11.24 -11.85 2.92
C LEU A 36 11.54 -11.97 4.42
N HIS A 37 12.50 -11.19 4.92
CA HIS A 37 13.02 -11.30 6.30
C HIS A 37 13.55 -12.72 6.61
N THR A 38 14.09 -13.39 5.60
CA THR A 38 14.75 -14.70 5.72
C THR A 38 16.26 -14.54 5.74
N SER A 39 16.99 -15.58 6.10
CA SER A 39 18.45 -15.56 6.05
C SER A 39 18.99 -16.95 5.83
N THR A 40 20.08 -17.05 5.09
CA THR A 40 20.76 -18.32 4.84
C THR A 40 21.89 -18.51 5.84
N VAL A 41 21.90 -19.64 6.56
CA VAL A 41 22.99 -19.95 7.50
C VAL A 41 24.24 -20.36 6.71
N LEU A 42 25.32 -19.60 6.86
CA LEU A 42 26.62 -19.91 6.25
C LEU A 42 27.50 -20.75 7.18
N TYR A 43 27.38 -20.54 8.48
CA TYR A 43 28.15 -21.25 9.50
C TYR A 43 27.44 -21.19 10.86
N ASP A 44 27.55 -22.25 11.65
CA ASP A 44 27.07 -22.31 13.02
C ASP A 44 28.03 -23.19 13.84
N GLY A 45 28.82 -22.56 14.71
CA GLY A 45 29.89 -23.27 15.42
C GLY A 45 30.76 -22.37 16.29
N ALA A 46 32.01 -22.79 16.52
CA ALA A 46 32.97 -22.05 17.32
C ALA A 46 33.34 -20.72 16.66
N ALA A 47 33.45 -19.65 17.45
CA ALA A 47 33.79 -18.32 16.94
C ALA A 47 35.25 -18.22 16.48
N ASP A 48 36.16 -18.96 17.10
CA ASP A 48 37.57 -19.02 16.71
C ASP A 48 37.82 -20.19 15.76
N GLY A 49 38.49 -19.94 14.64
CA GLY A 49 38.78 -20.93 13.60
C GLY A 49 37.58 -21.33 12.73
N GLY A 50 36.42 -20.70 12.90
CA GLY A 50 35.24 -20.95 12.07
C GLY A 50 35.46 -20.51 10.63
N ALA A 51 35.14 -21.36 9.65
CA ALA A 51 35.29 -21.07 8.23
C ALA A 51 33.92 -21.04 7.53
N PHE A 52 33.69 -20.05 6.69
CA PHE A 52 32.43 -19.86 5.98
C PHE A 52 32.67 -19.28 4.58
N ALA A 53 31.74 -19.50 3.65
CA ALA A 53 31.80 -18.94 2.30
C ALA A 53 30.63 -17.98 2.09
N VAL A 54 30.93 -16.76 1.67
CA VAL A 54 29.94 -15.74 1.32
C VAL A 54 29.56 -15.92 -0.16
N PRO A 55 28.28 -16.20 -0.47
CA PRO A 55 27.80 -16.30 -1.85
C PRO A 55 27.85 -14.96 -2.59
N GLU A 56 27.92 -15.02 -3.92
CA GLU A 56 27.71 -13.84 -4.78
C GLU A 56 26.28 -13.27 -4.57
N GLY A 57 26.16 -11.94 -4.66
CA GLY A 57 24.88 -11.25 -4.46
C GLY A 57 24.44 -11.12 -2.99
N THR A 58 25.34 -11.34 -2.03
CA THR A 58 25.08 -11.08 -0.61
C THR A 58 25.07 -9.58 -0.35
N GLU A 59 23.98 -9.10 0.24
CA GLU A 59 23.78 -7.70 0.66
C GLU A 59 24.05 -7.49 2.15
N ALA A 60 24.12 -8.54 2.97
CA ALA A 60 24.60 -8.44 4.35
C ALA A 60 25.03 -9.78 4.92
N VAL A 61 26.08 -9.75 5.73
CA VAL A 61 26.48 -10.87 6.59
C VAL A 61 26.28 -10.49 8.05
N TRP A 62 25.54 -11.32 8.77
CA TRP A 62 25.24 -11.16 10.19
C TRP A 62 25.99 -12.19 11.03
N PHE A 63 26.50 -11.74 12.16
CA PHE A 63 27.27 -12.52 13.12
C PHE A 63 26.52 -12.51 14.46
N ALA A 64 25.74 -13.55 14.69
CA ALA A 64 25.07 -13.78 15.96
C ALA A 64 26.03 -14.55 16.89
N VAL A 65 26.76 -13.80 17.72
CA VAL A 65 27.72 -14.34 18.68
C VAL A 65 27.01 -14.66 20.00
N SER A 66 27.20 -15.87 20.52
CA SER A 66 26.65 -16.34 21.79
C SER A 66 27.76 -16.83 22.71
N LEU A 67 27.60 -16.63 24.02
CA LEU A 67 28.48 -17.09 25.08
C LEU A 67 27.62 -17.83 26.12
N PRO A 68 27.37 -19.14 25.95
CA PRO A 68 26.43 -19.88 26.80
C PRO A 68 26.85 -19.91 28.28
N GLU A 69 28.16 -19.94 28.54
CA GLU A 69 28.75 -20.05 29.89
C GLU A 69 29.09 -18.67 30.51
N GLY A 70 28.73 -17.57 29.82
CA GLY A 70 29.12 -16.22 30.19
C GLY A 70 30.53 -15.84 29.73
N GLY A 71 30.91 -14.57 29.95
CA GLY A 71 32.20 -14.01 29.52
C GLY A 71 32.05 -12.83 28.55
N THR A 72 33.18 -12.39 28.00
CA THR A 72 33.26 -11.27 27.05
C THR A 72 34.02 -11.68 25.79
N VAL A 73 33.53 -11.28 24.63
CA VAL A 73 34.32 -11.29 23.38
C VAL A 73 34.96 -9.92 23.24
N GLU A 74 36.29 -9.87 23.29
CA GLU A 74 37.05 -8.63 23.18
C GLU A 74 37.23 -8.23 21.72
N GLN A 75 37.49 -9.22 20.85
CA GLN A 75 37.71 -9.02 19.43
C GLN A 75 37.16 -10.18 18.62
N LEU A 76 36.59 -9.87 17.46
CA LEU A 76 36.18 -10.84 16.45
C LEU A 76 36.62 -10.29 15.09
N SER A 77 37.53 -10.98 14.43
CA SER A 77 38.07 -10.61 13.12
C SER A 77 37.81 -11.71 12.08
N TYR A 78 37.82 -11.30 10.83
CA TYR A 78 37.68 -12.18 9.67
C TYR A 78 38.88 -11.97 8.73
N THR A 79 39.30 -13.04 8.08
CA THR A 79 40.39 -13.05 7.11
C THR A 79 39.93 -13.79 5.86
N GLY A 80 40.17 -13.22 4.68
CA GLY A 80 39.65 -13.75 3.42
C GLY A 80 39.95 -12.83 2.23
N PRO A 81 39.02 -12.65 1.27
CA PRO A 81 39.11 -11.64 0.22
C PRO A 81 39.29 -10.22 0.76
N GLU A 82 38.72 -9.93 1.93
CA GLU A 82 38.93 -8.72 2.70
C GLU A 82 39.18 -9.07 4.16
N ASP A 83 40.16 -8.40 4.77
CA ASP A 83 40.53 -8.61 6.16
C ASP A 83 40.00 -7.48 7.03
N GLY A 84 39.39 -7.82 8.16
CA GLY A 84 38.77 -6.82 9.02
C GLY A 84 38.38 -7.31 10.39
N SER A 85 37.87 -6.40 11.21
CA SER A 85 37.39 -6.69 12.56
C SER A 85 36.00 -6.12 12.79
N LEU A 86 35.13 -6.91 13.41
CA LEU A 86 33.79 -6.49 13.77
C LEU A 86 33.85 -5.51 14.95
N LYS A 87 33.15 -4.38 14.82
CA LYS A 87 33.01 -3.41 15.92
C LYS A 87 32.07 -3.98 16.98
N LEU A 88 32.64 -4.56 18.03
CA LEU A 88 31.87 -5.21 19.11
C LEU A 88 31.32 -4.20 20.14
N HIS A 89 32.05 -3.14 20.47
CA HIS A 89 31.71 -2.21 21.55
C HIS A 89 31.50 -0.78 21.04
N TYR A 90 30.34 -0.18 21.35
CA TYR A 90 30.08 1.24 21.12
C TYR A 90 29.96 1.95 22.47
N LYS A 91 30.91 2.85 22.76
CA LYS A 91 30.99 3.54 24.07
C LYS A 91 29.76 4.42 24.38
N LEU A 92 29.12 4.96 23.34
CA LEU A 92 28.06 5.97 23.45
C LEU A 92 26.68 5.47 23.01
N LEU A 93 26.59 4.24 22.49
CA LEU A 93 25.34 3.71 21.92
C LEU A 93 24.94 2.43 22.64
N PRO A 94 23.72 2.35 23.19
CA PRO A 94 23.17 1.09 23.67
C PRO A 94 23.21 0.01 22.58
N GLY A 95 23.35 -1.26 22.98
CA GLY A 95 23.52 -2.37 22.05
C GLY A 95 22.45 -2.47 20.96
N PHE A 96 21.19 -2.15 21.26
CA PHE A 96 20.12 -2.15 20.25
C PHE A 96 20.29 -1.06 19.17
N MET A 97 20.82 0.13 19.52
CA MET A 97 21.10 1.20 18.56
C MET A 97 22.31 0.86 17.69
N ALA A 98 23.35 0.28 18.29
CA ALA A 98 24.51 -0.21 17.56
C ALA A 98 24.11 -1.27 16.51
N ASN A 99 23.25 -2.22 16.88
CA ASN A 99 22.73 -3.24 15.96
C ASN A 99 21.96 -2.59 14.79
N ARG A 100 21.13 -1.56 15.07
CA ARG A 100 20.40 -0.86 14.01
C ARG A 100 21.32 -0.05 13.11
N LEU A 101 22.32 0.65 13.67
CA LEU A 101 23.28 1.45 12.92
C LEU A 101 24.15 0.60 11.98
N GLN A 102 24.61 -0.57 12.45
CA GLN A 102 25.43 -1.48 11.66
C GLN A 102 24.65 -2.18 10.54
N GLY A 103 23.34 -2.35 10.69
CA GLY A 103 22.47 -2.89 9.65
C GLY A 103 21.68 -1.83 8.87
N LEU A 104 22.04 -0.54 8.95
CA LEU A 104 21.29 0.52 8.27
C LEU A 104 21.27 0.37 6.74
N TRP A 105 22.38 -0.10 6.19
CA TRP A 105 22.56 -0.28 4.75
C TRP A 105 21.79 -1.50 4.23
N ALA A 106 21.69 -2.57 5.01
CA ALA A 106 20.88 -3.76 4.74
C ALA A 106 19.60 -3.82 5.62
N ASN A 107 18.93 -2.68 5.76
CA ASN A 107 17.75 -2.59 6.62
C ASN A 107 16.53 -3.23 5.93
N GLN A 108 16.17 -4.43 6.39
CA GLN A 108 15.00 -5.20 5.95
C GLN A 108 13.73 -4.35 5.83
N ASN A 109 13.47 -3.49 6.82
CA ASN A 109 12.24 -2.67 6.85
C ASN A 109 12.19 -1.62 5.74
N SER A 110 13.33 -1.08 5.28
CA SER A 110 13.33 -0.10 4.18
C SER A 110 13.26 -0.79 2.81
N VAL A 111 13.92 -1.94 2.66
CA VAL A 111 13.88 -2.74 1.43
C VAL A 111 12.46 -3.25 1.20
N GLN A 112 11.84 -3.85 2.22
CA GLN A 112 10.46 -4.35 2.13
C GLN A 112 9.44 -3.25 1.84
N ARG A 113 9.61 -2.05 2.43
CA ARG A 113 8.74 -0.90 2.09
C ARG A 113 8.84 -0.49 0.62
N THR A 114 10.03 -0.60 0.03
CA THR A 114 10.21 -0.29 -1.40
C THR A 114 9.43 -1.29 -2.26
N GLU A 115 9.37 -2.57 -1.87
CA GLU A 115 8.49 -3.53 -2.52
C GLU A 115 7.01 -3.16 -2.35
N PHE A 116 6.59 -2.72 -1.16
CA PHE A 116 5.20 -2.27 -0.97
C PHE A 116 4.84 -1.08 -1.86
N TRP A 117 5.80 -0.19 -2.15
CA TRP A 117 5.59 0.91 -3.07
C TRP A 117 5.46 0.40 -4.52
N ARG A 118 6.29 -0.55 -4.91
CA ARG A 118 6.21 -1.21 -6.23
C ARG A 118 4.87 -1.91 -6.41
N ASP A 119 4.40 -2.63 -5.39
CA ASP A 119 3.08 -3.26 -5.40
C ASP A 119 1.95 -2.23 -5.50
N GLY A 120 2.04 -1.12 -4.76
CA GLY A 120 1.08 -0.02 -4.91
C GLY A 120 1.04 0.59 -6.32
N LEU A 121 2.20 0.73 -6.98
CA LEU A 121 2.26 1.19 -8.36
C LEU A 121 1.67 0.16 -9.34
N ARG A 122 1.90 -1.14 -9.13
CA ARG A 122 1.28 -2.21 -9.92
C ARG A 122 -0.25 -2.24 -9.76
N VAL A 123 -0.78 -1.92 -8.57
CA VAL A 123 -2.23 -1.73 -8.38
C VAL A 123 -2.71 -0.53 -9.18
N TRP A 124 -2.02 0.61 -9.09
CA TRP A 124 -2.35 1.82 -9.85
C TRP A 124 -2.35 1.61 -11.37
N GLU A 125 -1.45 0.78 -11.90
CA GLU A 125 -1.37 0.46 -13.33
C GLU A 125 -2.66 -0.14 -13.91
N LYS A 126 -3.53 -0.73 -13.07
CA LYS A 126 -4.83 -1.27 -13.49
C LYS A 126 -5.83 -0.18 -13.89
N SER A 127 -5.85 0.93 -13.15
CA SER A 127 -6.71 2.09 -13.41
C SER A 127 -5.93 3.40 -13.18
N PRO A 128 -5.12 3.85 -14.16
CA PRO A 128 -4.19 4.96 -13.92
C PRO A 128 -4.85 6.31 -13.65
N LEU A 129 -6.02 6.56 -14.24
CA LEU A 129 -6.70 7.86 -14.17
C LEU A 129 -7.54 8.02 -12.91
N LEU A 130 -8.38 7.02 -12.61
CA LEU A 130 -9.36 7.07 -11.54
C LEU A 130 -8.94 6.29 -10.29
N GLY A 131 -7.94 5.41 -10.40
CA GLY A 131 -7.62 4.45 -9.35
C GLY A 131 -8.63 3.30 -9.31
N GLU A 132 -8.39 2.37 -8.40
CA GLU A 132 -9.21 1.18 -8.17
C GLU A 132 -10.20 1.37 -7.01
N GLY A 133 -10.27 2.58 -6.43
CA GLY A 133 -11.14 2.92 -5.31
C GLY A 133 -10.46 2.83 -3.94
N LEU A 134 -11.14 3.29 -2.89
CA LEU A 134 -10.59 3.27 -1.53
C LEU A 134 -10.31 1.84 -1.06
N GLY A 135 -9.11 1.59 -0.55
CA GLY A 135 -8.70 0.25 -0.12
C GLY A 135 -8.22 -0.65 -1.25
N ALA A 136 -7.94 -0.08 -2.44
CA ALA A 136 -7.43 -0.78 -3.61
C ALA A 136 -6.23 -1.67 -3.31
N VAL A 137 -5.33 -1.18 -2.46
CA VAL A 137 -4.15 -1.95 -2.03
C VAL A 137 -4.57 -3.17 -1.24
N GLU A 138 -5.38 -3.02 -0.18
CA GLU A 138 -5.82 -4.15 0.66
C GLU A 138 -6.57 -5.20 -0.16
N ALA A 139 -7.45 -4.76 -1.06
CA ALA A 139 -8.24 -5.65 -1.91
C ALA A 139 -7.37 -6.33 -2.98
N GLY A 140 -6.54 -5.57 -3.70
CA GLY A 140 -5.82 -6.02 -4.89
C GLY A 140 -4.43 -6.59 -4.63
N LEU A 141 -3.92 -6.55 -3.41
CA LEU A 141 -2.52 -6.84 -3.11
C LEU A 141 -2.05 -8.20 -3.66
N TYR A 142 -2.80 -9.26 -3.39
CA TYR A 142 -2.40 -10.63 -3.77
C TYR A 142 -2.30 -10.85 -5.28
N SER A 143 -2.91 -9.98 -6.09
CA SER A 143 -2.85 -10.07 -7.56
C SER A 143 -1.52 -9.55 -8.13
N VAL A 144 -0.83 -8.69 -7.39
CA VAL A 144 0.41 -8.02 -7.83
C VAL A 144 1.61 -8.35 -6.96
N ALA A 145 1.41 -8.76 -5.70
CA ALA A 145 2.47 -9.07 -4.77
C ALA A 145 3.36 -10.21 -5.27
N ARG A 146 4.66 -10.11 -4.98
CA ARG A 146 5.64 -11.16 -5.35
C ARG A 146 5.86 -12.19 -4.25
N PHE A 147 5.17 -12.09 -3.13
CA PHE A 147 5.18 -13.06 -2.03
C PHE A 147 3.91 -12.87 -1.19
N GLU A 148 3.55 -13.86 -0.39
CA GLU A 148 2.34 -13.78 0.42
C GLU A 148 2.56 -12.89 1.64
N TYR A 149 1.89 -11.73 1.67
CA TYR A 149 1.84 -10.86 2.84
C TYR A 149 0.53 -10.09 2.91
N GLN A 150 0.24 -9.55 4.09
CA GLN A 150 -0.94 -8.71 4.32
C GLN A 150 -0.52 -7.31 4.70
N SER A 151 -1.04 -6.33 3.97
CA SER A 151 -0.95 -4.93 4.36
C SER A 151 -2.17 -4.17 3.86
N ARG A 152 -2.67 -3.27 4.71
CA ARG A 152 -3.72 -2.32 4.32
C ARG A 152 -3.17 -1.13 3.53
N TYR A 153 -1.88 -0.83 3.69
CA TYR A 153 -1.28 0.40 3.19
C TYR A 153 0.13 0.18 2.66
N VAL A 154 0.50 0.95 1.65
CA VAL A 154 1.86 0.92 1.06
C VAL A 154 2.88 1.75 1.84
N HIS A 155 2.49 2.38 2.94
CA HIS A 155 3.35 3.30 3.72
C HIS A 155 3.91 4.49 2.93
N ASN A 156 3.31 4.82 1.79
CA ASN A 156 3.58 6.02 1.00
C ASN A 156 2.25 6.57 0.50
N HIS A 157 1.84 7.71 1.01
CA HIS A 157 0.53 8.29 0.73
C HIS A 157 0.39 8.74 -0.72
N TYR A 158 1.47 9.10 -1.41
CA TYR A 158 1.41 9.44 -2.83
C TYR A 158 1.07 8.21 -3.68
N VAL A 159 1.75 7.10 -3.40
CA VAL A 159 1.47 5.81 -4.06
C VAL A 159 0.09 5.28 -3.67
N GLN A 160 -0.29 5.40 -2.39
CA GLN A 160 -1.64 5.03 -1.94
C GLN A 160 -2.71 5.85 -2.68
N THR A 161 -2.51 7.16 -2.81
CA THR A 161 -3.45 8.04 -3.53
C THR A 161 -3.56 7.68 -5.00
N LEU A 162 -2.44 7.28 -5.64
CA LEU A 162 -2.45 6.78 -7.02
C LEU A 162 -3.25 5.47 -7.13
N ALA A 163 -3.02 4.51 -6.25
CA ALA A 163 -3.75 3.24 -6.25
C ALA A 163 -5.25 3.46 -6.03
N ASP A 164 -5.62 4.31 -5.07
CA ASP A 164 -7.02 4.48 -4.67
C ASP A 164 -7.81 5.44 -5.59
N ALA A 165 -7.18 6.53 -6.05
CA ALA A 165 -7.87 7.63 -6.73
C ALA A 165 -7.17 8.10 -8.03
N GLY A 166 -6.13 7.38 -8.47
CA GLY A 166 -5.42 7.63 -9.70
C GLY A 166 -4.68 8.97 -9.74
N ILE A 167 -4.27 9.36 -10.95
CA ILE A 167 -3.60 10.64 -11.18
C ILE A 167 -4.51 11.81 -10.77
N ILE A 168 -5.83 11.70 -10.95
CA ILE A 168 -6.77 12.76 -10.59
C ILE A 168 -6.73 13.01 -9.08
N GLY A 169 -6.81 11.95 -8.27
CA GLY A 169 -6.68 12.04 -6.82
C GLY A 169 -5.35 12.64 -6.39
N LEU A 170 -4.25 12.21 -7.01
CA LEU A 170 -2.91 12.72 -6.70
C LEU A 170 -2.80 14.23 -7.00
N VAL A 171 -3.33 14.69 -8.14
CA VAL A 171 -3.34 16.11 -8.52
C VAL A 171 -4.17 16.93 -7.53
N LEU A 172 -5.33 16.43 -7.12
CA LEU A 172 -6.18 17.09 -6.12
C LEU A 172 -5.46 17.21 -4.76
N PHE A 173 -4.81 16.12 -4.32
CA PHE A 173 -4.03 16.11 -3.08
C PHE A 173 -2.84 17.08 -3.16
N ALA A 174 -2.07 17.05 -4.25
CA ALA A 174 -0.98 17.98 -4.49
C ALA A 174 -1.47 19.44 -4.55
N GLY A 175 -2.66 19.67 -5.11
CA GLY A 175 -3.33 20.98 -5.11
C GLY A 175 -3.65 21.49 -3.70
N VAL A 176 -4.09 20.62 -2.79
CA VAL A 176 -4.30 20.98 -1.39
C VAL A 176 -2.97 21.40 -0.73
N LEU A 177 -1.90 20.63 -0.92
CA LEU A 177 -0.58 20.98 -0.39
C LEU A 177 -0.05 22.30 -0.97
N ALA A 178 -0.14 22.48 -2.29
CA ALA A 178 0.32 23.67 -2.98
C ALA A 178 -0.46 24.93 -2.55
N SER A 179 -1.78 24.82 -2.39
CA SER A 179 -2.63 25.93 -1.94
C SER A 179 -2.35 26.33 -0.49
N ALA A 180 -2.13 25.37 0.41
CA ALA A 180 -1.76 25.64 1.80
C ALA A 180 -0.36 26.29 1.89
N PHE A 181 0.59 25.78 1.11
CA PHE A 181 1.94 26.35 1.02
C PHE A 181 1.92 27.78 0.49
N TRP A 182 1.16 28.04 -0.59
CA TRP A 182 1.00 29.37 -1.16
C TRP A 182 0.35 30.33 -0.16
N THR A 183 -0.71 29.89 0.52
CA THR A 183 -1.40 30.69 1.54
C THR A 183 -0.49 31.03 2.72
N ALA A 184 0.37 30.09 3.14
CA ALA A 184 1.37 30.32 4.16
C ALA A 184 2.40 31.38 3.72
N LEU A 185 2.93 31.28 2.50
CA LEU A 185 3.88 32.27 1.95
C LEU A 185 3.25 33.66 1.83
N ALA A 186 2.05 33.74 1.28
CA ALA A 186 1.31 35.01 1.16
C ALA A 186 0.93 35.57 2.54
N GLY A 187 0.51 34.73 3.48
CA GLY A 187 0.18 35.10 4.85
C GLY A 187 1.41 35.65 5.61
N ARG A 188 2.58 35.05 5.40
CA ARG A 188 3.84 35.54 5.99
C ARG A 188 4.18 36.95 5.51
N LYS A 189 4.03 37.22 4.20
CA LYS A 189 4.22 38.57 3.65
C LYS A 189 3.24 39.61 4.22
N ARG A 190 2.08 39.17 4.70
CA ARG A 190 1.02 40.00 5.32
C ARG A 190 1.14 40.13 6.84
N GLY A 191 2.11 39.46 7.48
CA GLY A 191 2.24 39.46 8.94
C GLY A 191 1.22 38.59 9.67
N ALA A 192 0.59 37.62 9.00
CA ALA A 192 -0.37 36.71 9.63
C ALA A 192 0.32 35.83 10.69
N PRO A 193 -0.15 35.80 11.95
CA PRO A 193 0.55 35.15 13.05
C PRO A 193 0.67 33.63 12.88
N LEU A 194 -0.31 33.00 12.23
CA LEU A 194 -0.33 31.55 12.00
C LEU A 194 0.37 31.10 10.72
N ALA A 195 0.86 32.01 9.88
CA ALA A 195 1.50 31.65 8.62
C ALA A 195 2.75 30.76 8.76
N PRO A 196 3.66 30.98 9.75
CA PRO A 196 4.78 30.07 9.99
C PRO A 196 4.33 28.68 10.43
N ALA A 197 3.26 28.59 11.25
CA ALA A 197 2.72 27.32 11.70
C ALA A 197 2.09 26.53 10.54
N LEU A 198 1.35 27.20 9.64
CA LEU A 198 0.82 26.60 8.42
C LEU A 198 1.95 26.08 7.53
N PHE A 199 3.00 26.89 7.30
CA PHE A 199 4.16 26.47 6.51
C PHE A 199 4.83 25.21 7.08
N ALA A 200 5.10 25.21 8.39
CA ALA A 200 5.73 24.08 9.06
C ALA A 200 4.85 22.82 9.01
N ALA A 201 3.54 22.96 9.25
CA ALA A 201 2.60 21.85 9.20
C ALA A 201 2.47 21.26 7.79
N THR A 202 2.38 22.10 6.75
CA THR A 202 2.33 21.64 5.35
C THR A 202 3.63 20.96 4.94
N GLY A 203 4.80 21.53 5.30
CA GLY A 203 6.09 20.90 5.03
C GLY A 203 6.26 19.57 5.74
N PHE A 204 5.88 19.50 7.02
CA PHE A 204 5.89 18.25 7.77
C PHE A 204 4.97 17.20 7.16
N ALA A 205 3.75 17.58 6.77
CA ALA A 205 2.81 16.67 6.12
C ALA A 205 3.33 16.13 4.78
N ALA A 206 3.89 17.00 3.93
CA ALA A 206 4.47 16.58 2.65
C ALA A 206 5.65 15.60 2.85
N LEU A 207 6.50 15.82 3.84
CA LEU A 207 7.61 14.92 4.14
C LEU A 207 7.12 13.59 4.72
N GLN A 208 6.16 13.62 5.64
CA GLN A 208 5.63 12.41 6.27
C GLN A 208 4.81 11.55 5.31
N ALA A 209 4.16 12.16 4.32
CA ALA A 209 3.42 11.46 3.27
C ALA A 209 4.28 10.44 2.51
N VAL A 210 5.61 10.57 2.48
CA VAL A 210 6.51 9.63 1.80
C VAL A 210 6.60 8.28 2.51
N ASN A 211 6.53 8.25 3.84
CA ASN A 211 6.99 7.08 4.62
C ASN A 211 6.06 6.66 5.77
N GLN A 212 4.86 7.24 5.85
CA GLN A 212 3.95 7.05 6.98
C GLN A 212 2.56 6.57 6.55
N ALA A 213 2.10 5.47 7.16
CA ALA A 213 0.77 4.91 6.92
C ALA A 213 -0.35 5.71 7.61
N ALA A 214 -0.04 6.50 8.64
CA ALA A 214 -1.04 7.32 9.34
C ALA A 214 -1.71 8.35 8.41
N PHE A 215 -1.03 8.77 7.33
CA PHE A 215 -1.63 9.61 6.29
C PHE A 215 -2.70 8.88 5.46
N SER A 216 -2.78 7.57 5.52
CA SER A 216 -3.83 6.78 4.86
C SER A 216 -5.02 6.47 5.78
N LEU A 217 -4.98 6.89 7.05
CA LEU A 217 -6.11 6.77 7.96
C LEU A 217 -7.14 7.88 7.69
N SER A 218 -8.33 7.50 7.22
CA SER A 218 -9.39 8.43 6.81
C SER A 218 -9.80 9.42 7.91
N SER A 219 -9.83 8.97 9.17
CA SER A 219 -10.15 9.80 10.33
C SER A 219 -9.09 10.88 10.59
N PHE A 220 -7.81 10.53 10.44
CA PHE A 220 -6.69 11.46 10.60
C PHE A 220 -6.67 12.51 9.49
N LEU A 221 -6.83 12.09 8.23
CA LEU A 221 -6.90 12.99 7.07
C LEU A 221 -8.04 14.00 7.21
N SER A 222 -9.22 13.54 7.61
CA SER A 222 -10.40 14.39 7.77
C SER A 222 -10.16 15.49 8.81
N LEU A 223 -9.63 15.13 9.98
CA LEU A 223 -9.30 16.11 11.01
C LEU A 223 -8.21 17.09 10.55
N MET A 224 -7.17 16.57 9.89
CA MET A 224 -6.07 17.38 9.36
C MET A 224 -6.58 18.40 8.34
N PHE A 225 -7.43 17.99 7.39
CA PHE A 225 -8.00 18.89 6.39
C PHE A 225 -8.92 19.95 7.01
N CYS A 226 -9.71 19.60 8.03
CA CYS A 226 -10.52 20.57 8.77
C CYS A 226 -9.67 21.63 9.47
N ILE A 227 -8.60 21.22 10.16
CA ILE A 227 -7.66 22.14 10.83
C ILE A 227 -6.95 23.02 9.81
N TRP A 228 -6.48 22.45 8.70
CA TRP A 228 -5.86 23.20 7.60
C TRP A 228 -6.80 24.20 6.98
N ALA A 229 -8.07 23.84 6.76
CA ALA A 229 -9.07 24.77 6.24
C ALA A 229 -9.26 25.96 7.20
N GLY A 230 -9.37 25.71 8.51
CA GLY A 230 -9.51 26.77 9.50
C GLY A 230 -8.32 27.72 9.55
N ILE A 231 -7.09 27.19 9.54
CA ILE A 231 -5.86 28.00 9.52
C ILE A 231 -5.74 28.79 8.21
N ASN A 232 -6.07 28.16 7.07
CA ASN A 232 -6.07 28.84 5.77
C ASN A 232 -7.02 30.03 5.76
N VAL A 233 -8.27 29.87 6.24
CA VAL A 233 -9.24 30.97 6.33
C VAL A 233 -8.72 32.11 7.19
N HIS A 234 -8.13 31.82 8.35
CA HIS A 234 -7.54 32.85 9.21
C HIS A 234 -6.38 33.60 8.53
N CYS A 235 -5.47 32.88 7.87
CA CYS A 235 -4.36 33.48 7.12
C CYS A 235 -4.83 34.28 5.89
N MET A 236 -6.03 34.01 5.37
CA MET A 236 -6.63 34.81 4.30
C MET A 236 -7.33 36.07 4.82
N GLN A 237 -7.96 36.02 5.99
CA GLN A 237 -8.74 37.13 6.59
C GLN A 237 -7.90 38.22 7.26
N THR A 238 -6.67 37.92 7.68
CA THR A 238 -5.74 38.86 8.35
C THR A 238 -5.15 39.94 7.43
N ALA A 239 -5.88 40.34 6.37
CA ALA A 239 -5.51 41.46 5.52
C ALA A 239 -5.60 42.79 6.31
N PRO A 240 -4.60 43.69 6.23
CA PRO A 240 -4.71 45.01 6.84
C PRO A 240 -5.77 45.83 6.08
N GLU A 241 -6.71 46.44 6.81
CA GLU A 241 -7.47 47.58 6.29
C GLU A 241 -6.47 48.69 5.94
N PRO A 242 -6.57 49.32 4.75
CA PRO A 242 -5.72 50.46 4.46
C PRO A 242 -6.07 51.58 5.45
N ALA A 243 -5.15 51.89 6.35
CA ALA A 243 -5.28 53.01 7.28
C ALA A 243 -5.53 54.28 6.47
N LYS A 244 -6.75 54.84 6.56
CA LYS A 244 -7.04 56.19 6.10
C LYS A 244 -6.28 57.14 7.00
N VAL A 245 -5.09 57.56 6.57
CA VAL A 245 -4.35 58.64 7.24
C VAL A 245 -5.14 59.93 7.01
N PRO A 246 -5.53 60.69 8.05
CA PRO A 246 -6.15 62.00 7.87
C PRO A 246 -5.14 62.93 7.22
N ALA A 247 -5.56 63.65 6.17
CA ALA A 247 -4.74 64.65 5.53
C ALA A 247 -4.44 65.78 6.53
N MET A 248 -3.19 65.85 7.01
CA MET A 248 -2.68 67.00 7.73
C MET A 248 -1.97 67.91 6.73
N GLU A 249 -2.48 69.13 6.61
CA GLU A 249 -2.02 70.20 5.73
C GLU A 249 -0.52 70.47 5.94
N ALA A 250 0.25 70.46 4.85
CA ALA A 250 1.61 70.99 4.82
C ALA A 250 1.63 72.24 3.93
N ALA A 251 1.89 73.38 4.57
CA ALA A 251 2.08 74.67 3.93
C ALA A 251 3.35 74.68 3.04
N ALA A 252 3.15 75.29 1.86
CA ALA A 252 4.08 75.86 0.88
C ALA A 252 5.61 75.77 1.09
N GLY A 253 6.30 75.30 0.04
CA GLY A 253 7.71 75.62 -0.23
C GLY A 253 8.41 74.67 -1.20
N GLU A 254 8.40 74.98 -2.49
CA GLU A 254 9.28 74.41 -3.54
C GLU A 254 10.28 75.52 -3.99
N PRO A 255 11.48 75.22 -4.56
CA PRO A 255 11.62 74.35 -5.73
C PRO A 255 12.90 73.47 -5.86
N ARG A 256 12.65 72.23 -6.31
CA ARG A 256 13.24 71.53 -7.48
C ARG A 256 14.76 71.57 -7.76
N ALA A 257 15.44 70.43 -7.57
CA ALA A 257 16.54 69.97 -8.42
C ALA A 257 16.55 68.43 -8.56
N LYS A 258 16.70 67.95 -9.80
CA LYS A 258 16.56 66.56 -10.26
C LYS A 258 17.86 65.74 -10.13
N LYS A 259 17.73 64.44 -9.80
CA LYS A 259 18.49 63.22 -10.20
C LYS A 259 18.52 62.25 -9.00
N ALA A 260 18.30 60.94 -9.06
CA ALA A 260 18.23 59.98 -10.14
C ALA A 260 17.26 58.85 -9.75
N ALA A 261 16.52 58.32 -10.72
CA ALA A 261 15.60 57.21 -10.51
C ALA A 261 16.37 55.89 -10.32
N VAL A 262 16.38 55.39 -9.09
CA VAL A 262 16.62 53.97 -8.81
C VAL A 262 15.35 53.24 -9.23
N LYS A 263 15.42 52.48 -10.33
CA LYS A 263 14.38 51.51 -10.69
C LYS A 263 14.46 50.36 -9.69
N THR A 264 13.67 50.41 -8.61
CA THR A 264 13.27 49.20 -7.90
C THR A 264 12.27 48.47 -8.79
N ASN A 265 12.67 47.29 -9.25
CA ASN A 265 11.82 46.40 -10.01
C ASN A 265 10.84 45.73 -9.03
N ASP A 266 9.83 46.47 -8.58
CA ASP A 266 8.67 45.89 -7.90
C ASP A 266 7.84 45.16 -8.94
N GLY A 267 8.24 43.91 -9.21
CA GLY A 267 7.43 42.91 -9.89
C GLY A 267 6.24 42.53 -9.02
N ASN A 268 5.35 43.48 -8.78
CA ASN A 268 4.05 43.24 -8.21
C ASN A 268 3.22 42.61 -9.33
N VAL A 269 3.27 41.27 -9.42
CA VAL A 269 2.31 40.49 -10.19
C VAL A 269 0.96 40.73 -9.52
N ARG A 270 0.29 41.81 -9.96
CA ARG A 270 -1.10 42.09 -9.69
C ARG A 270 -1.86 41.00 -10.44
N LEU A 271 -2.11 39.87 -9.79
CA LEU A 271 -3.20 39.00 -10.17
C LEU A 271 -4.43 39.90 -10.21
N SER A 272 -4.90 40.21 -11.41
CA SER A 272 -6.18 40.89 -11.59
C SER A 272 -7.23 40.08 -10.83
N PRO A 273 -8.13 40.70 -10.06
CA PRO A 273 -9.23 39.99 -9.41
C PRO A 273 -10.11 39.43 -10.53
N ALA A 274 -9.88 38.16 -10.86
CA ALA A 274 -10.55 37.51 -11.95
C ALA A 274 -11.97 37.18 -11.50
N LYS A 275 -12.96 38.02 -11.85
CA LYS A 275 -14.39 37.64 -11.88
C LYS A 275 -14.83 36.82 -10.63
N ASP A 276 -14.46 37.26 -9.43
CA ASP A 276 -14.46 36.48 -8.17
C ASP A 276 -15.84 35.92 -7.77
N GLY A 277 -16.94 36.52 -8.22
CA GLY A 277 -18.29 36.07 -7.89
C GLY A 277 -18.70 34.76 -8.58
N THR A 278 -18.27 34.54 -9.82
CA THR A 278 -18.75 33.41 -10.63
C THR A 278 -18.00 32.12 -10.27
N ALA A 279 -16.68 32.18 -10.10
CA ALA A 279 -15.87 31.02 -9.69
C ALA A 279 -16.23 30.53 -8.28
N ARG A 280 -16.47 31.46 -7.33
CA ARG A 280 -16.92 31.12 -5.98
C ARG A 280 -18.30 30.47 -5.96
N LYS A 281 -19.25 31.00 -6.74
CA LYS A 281 -20.58 30.39 -6.90
C LYS A 281 -20.50 29.00 -7.52
N ALA A 282 -19.67 28.82 -8.54
CA ALA A 282 -19.45 27.51 -9.16
C ALA A 282 -18.89 26.50 -8.15
N LEU A 283 -17.86 26.87 -7.37
CA LEU A 283 -17.31 26.00 -6.32
C LEU A 283 -18.34 25.61 -5.26
N LEU A 284 -19.15 26.57 -4.79
CA LEU A 284 -20.21 26.29 -3.81
C LEU A 284 -21.30 25.38 -4.38
N LEU A 285 -21.70 25.58 -5.64
CA LEU A 285 -22.66 24.71 -6.31
C LEU A 285 -22.10 23.31 -6.52
N SER A 286 -20.83 23.18 -6.91
CA SER A 286 -20.15 21.88 -7.03
C SER A 286 -20.06 21.15 -5.70
N ALA A 287 -19.69 21.85 -4.61
CA ALA A 287 -19.63 21.28 -3.27
C ALA A 287 -21.02 20.83 -2.78
N LEU A 288 -22.06 21.63 -3.06
CA LEU A 288 -23.44 21.26 -2.76
C LEU A 288 -23.86 20.02 -3.56
N ALA A 289 -23.61 20.01 -4.87
CA ALA A 289 -23.96 18.89 -5.74
C ALA A 289 -23.27 17.59 -5.32
N ILE A 290 -21.96 17.63 -5.04
CA ILE A 290 -21.19 16.47 -4.56
C ILE A 290 -21.75 15.98 -3.22
N THR A 291 -21.99 16.89 -2.27
CA THR A 291 -22.58 16.53 -0.97
C THR A 291 -23.96 15.91 -1.12
N THR A 292 -24.81 16.44 -2.01
CA THR A 292 -26.16 15.89 -2.24
C THR A 292 -26.09 14.51 -2.88
N ILE A 293 -25.26 14.32 -3.90
CA ILE A 293 -25.06 13.01 -4.54
C ILE A 293 -24.53 12.00 -3.52
N TRP A 294 -23.50 12.37 -2.77
CA TRP A 294 -22.87 11.46 -1.80
C TRP A 294 -23.82 11.12 -0.65
N SER A 295 -24.57 12.08 -0.13
CA SER A 295 -25.62 11.83 0.87
C SER A 295 -26.72 10.91 0.33
N GLY A 296 -27.14 11.08 -0.93
CA GLY A 296 -28.12 10.19 -1.56
C GLY A 296 -27.61 8.75 -1.66
N LEU A 297 -26.37 8.57 -2.13
CA LEU A 297 -25.75 7.25 -2.22
C LEU A 297 -25.54 6.61 -0.83
N LEU A 298 -25.10 7.38 0.16
CA LEU A 298 -24.96 6.93 1.55
C LEU A 298 -26.30 6.51 2.15
N LEU A 299 -27.35 7.30 1.95
CA LEU A 299 -28.68 6.99 2.46
C LEU A 299 -29.26 5.73 1.80
N ASN A 300 -28.98 5.50 0.51
CA ASN A 300 -29.35 4.26 -0.17
C ASN A 300 -28.63 3.05 0.43
N HIS A 301 -27.32 3.15 0.66
CA HIS A 301 -26.55 2.09 1.30
C HIS A 301 -27.06 1.79 2.71
N LEU A 302 -27.25 2.81 3.56
CA LEU A 302 -27.80 2.65 4.91
C LEU A 302 -29.22 2.04 4.90
N ARG A 303 -30.04 2.40 3.92
CA ARG A 303 -31.36 1.81 3.75
C ARG A 303 -31.26 0.34 3.37
N ALA A 304 -30.42 -0.01 2.38
CA ALA A 304 -30.24 -1.38 1.94
C ALA A 304 -29.73 -2.27 3.08
N ASP A 305 -28.76 -1.80 3.86
CA ASP A 305 -28.26 -2.49 5.06
C ASP A 305 -29.35 -2.67 6.13
N ASN A 306 -30.15 -1.63 6.39
CA ASN A 306 -31.26 -1.73 7.32
C ASN A 306 -32.33 -2.73 6.84
N ASP A 307 -32.64 -2.71 5.54
CA ASP A 307 -33.56 -3.65 4.92
C ASP A 307 -33.00 -5.08 5.02
N MET A 308 -31.69 -5.31 4.86
CA MET A 308 -31.06 -6.62 5.06
C MET A 308 -31.22 -7.17 6.48
N MET A 309 -31.01 -6.32 7.50
CA MET A 309 -31.03 -6.72 8.91
C MET A 309 -32.44 -6.86 9.49
N PHE A 310 -33.35 -5.95 9.12
CA PHE A 310 -34.65 -5.80 9.77
C PHE A 310 -35.84 -5.83 8.79
N GLY A 311 -35.57 -5.95 7.49
CA GLY A 311 -36.60 -5.96 6.46
C GLY A 311 -37.43 -7.24 6.44
N GLN A 312 -38.68 -7.10 6.01
CA GLN A 312 -39.62 -8.19 5.83
C GLN A 312 -39.31 -8.96 4.53
N GLY A 313 -39.82 -10.19 4.40
CA GLY A 313 -39.65 -11.03 3.21
C GLY A 313 -38.55 -12.10 3.35
N THR A 314 -38.30 -12.83 2.26
CA THR A 314 -37.22 -13.83 2.22
C THR A 314 -35.86 -13.16 2.11
N VAL A 315 -34.80 -13.90 2.44
CA VAL A 315 -33.41 -13.41 2.27
C VAL A 315 -33.14 -13.04 0.81
N PHE A 316 -33.64 -13.82 -0.15
CA PHE A 316 -33.47 -13.56 -1.58
C PHE A 316 -34.19 -12.30 -2.04
N GLN A 317 -35.39 -12.00 -1.51
CA GLN A 317 -36.08 -10.74 -1.81
C GLN A 317 -35.32 -9.52 -1.30
N ARG A 318 -34.72 -9.62 -0.10
CA ARG A 318 -33.89 -8.56 0.45
C ARG A 318 -32.61 -8.36 -0.36
N LEU A 319 -31.93 -9.45 -0.71
CA LEU A 319 -30.75 -9.45 -1.56
C LEU A 319 -31.03 -8.79 -2.93
N ASP A 320 -32.11 -9.20 -3.58
CA ASP A 320 -32.54 -8.63 -4.86
C ASP A 320 -32.79 -7.12 -4.77
N SER A 321 -33.49 -6.68 -3.71
CA SER A 321 -33.73 -5.26 -3.43
C SER A 321 -32.42 -4.49 -3.24
N ALA A 322 -31.44 -5.03 -2.51
CA ALA A 322 -30.16 -4.36 -2.32
C ALA A 322 -29.33 -4.31 -3.61
N ILE A 323 -29.30 -5.39 -4.39
CA ILE A 323 -28.62 -5.44 -5.70
C ILE A 323 -29.14 -4.32 -6.63
N GLY A 324 -30.46 -4.05 -6.60
CA GLY A 324 -31.08 -3.01 -7.41
C GLY A 324 -30.94 -1.58 -6.87
N SER A 325 -30.63 -1.39 -5.58
CA SER A 325 -30.73 -0.08 -4.91
C SER A 325 -29.43 0.46 -4.32
N ASP A 326 -28.45 -0.39 -4.03
CA ASP A 326 -27.16 -0.02 -3.47
C ASP A 326 -26.01 -0.33 -4.44
N PRO A 327 -25.54 0.67 -5.22
CA PRO A 327 -24.42 0.49 -6.13
C PRO A 327 -23.10 0.10 -5.43
N PHE A 328 -22.91 0.41 -4.15
CA PHE A 328 -21.65 0.14 -3.44
C PHE A 328 -21.53 -1.32 -3.04
N SER A 329 -22.58 -1.88 -2.43
CA SER A 329 -22.60 -3.28 -1.97
C SER A 329 -23.26 -4.22 -2.97
N ARG A 330 -23.58 -3.76 -4.19
CA ARG A 330 -24.25 -4.58 -5.22
C ARG A 330 -23.54 -5.90 -5.46
N GLN A 331 -22.21 -5.87 -5.57
CA GLN A 331 -21.42 -7.08 -5.82
C GLN A 331 -21.48 -8.04 -4.62
N ASP A 332 -21.37 -7.54 -3.40
CA ASP A 332 -21.45 -8.34 -2.17
C ASP A 332 -22.84 -8.98 -2.02
N ALA A 333 -23.91 -8.24 -2.33
CA ALA A 333 -25.27 -8.77 -2.32
C ALA A 333 -25.49 -9.82 -3.42
N THR A 334 -24.91 -9.62 -4.61
CA THR A 334 -24.96 -10.60 -5.72
C THR A 334 -24.26 -11.89 -5.33
N GLN A 335 -23.06 -11.78 -4.76
CA GLN A 335 -22.28 -12.88 -4.20
C GLN A 335 -23.07 -13.66 -3.14
N ALA A 336 -23.63 -12.96 -2.15
CA ALA A 336 -24.45 -13.56 -1.10
C ALA A 336 -25.70 -14.25 -1.68
N TYR A 337 -26.33 -13.70 -2.71
CA TYR A 337 -27.45 -14.36 -3.41
C TYR A 337 -27.01 -15.71 -3.98
N ILE A 338 -25.91 -15.74 -4.73
CA ILE A 338 -25.39 -16.97 -5.34
C ILE A 338 -25.06 -17.99 -4.24
N TYR A 339 -24.34 -17.57 -3.20
CA TYR A 339 -23.97 -18.45 -2.09
C TYR A 339 -25.17 -19.07 -1.38
N TYR A 340 -26.16 -18.26 -0.98
CA TYR A 340 -27.34 -18.78 -0.29
C TYR A 340 -28.27 -19.58 -1.20
N SER A 341 -28.20 -19.38 -2.52
CA SER A 341 -29.01 -20.16 -3.46
C SER A 341 -28.72 -21.65 -3.37
N GLY A 342 -27.48 -22.07 -3.07
CA GLY A 342 -27.13 -23.48 -2.88
C GLY A 342 -27.87 -24.18 -1.72
N GLN A 343 -28.56 -23.42 -0.86
CA GLN A 343 -29.37 -23.94 0.25
C GLN A 343 -30.88 -23.92 -0.05
N SER A 344 -31.28 -23.51 -1.25
CA SER A 344 -32.68 -23.34 -1.64
C SER A 344 -33.06 -24.26 -2.78
N ASP A 345 -34.15 -25.02 -2.62
CA ASP A 345 -34.72 -25.84 -3.70
C ASP A 345 -35.69 -25.07 -4.61
N ASP A 346 -35.82 -23.75 -4.42
CA ASP A 346 -36.74 -22.91 -5.20
C ASP A 346 -36.18 -22.64 -6.60
N GLU A 347 -36.86 -23.15 -7.63
CA GLU A 347 -36.46 -23.01 -9.03
C GLU A 347 -36.33 -21.54 -9.46
N ALA A 348 -37.16 -20.63 -8.94
CA ALA A 348 -37.05 -19.21 -9.26
C ALA A 348 -35.78 -18.59 -8.68
N VAL A 349 -35.40 -19.01 -7.47
CA VAL A 349 -34.15 -18.59 -6.82
C VAL A 349 -32.95 -19.14 -7.59
N GLN A 350 -32.99 -20.42 -7.99
CA GLN A 350 -31.92 -21.04 -8.76
C GLN A 350 -31.71 -20.37 -10.12
N ASN A 351 -32.79 -20.10 -10.86
CA ASN A 351 -32.72 -19.40 -12.13
C ASN A 351 -32.16 -17.98 -11.98
N GLN A 352 -32.58 -17.26 -10.94
CA GLN A 352 -32.07 -15.90 -10.68
C GLN A 352 -30.60 -15.92 -10.24
N ALA A 353 -30.18 -16.90 -9.45
CA ALA A 353 -28.78 -17.09 -9.07
C ALA A 353 -27.90 -17.36 -10.31
N GLY A 354 -28.38 -18.14 -11.28
CA GLY A 354 -27.69 -18.36 -12.54
C GLY A 354 -27.50 -17.08 -13.36
N LEU A 355 -28.51 -16.20 -13.40
CA LEU A 355 -28.41 -14.88 -14.04
C LEU A 355 -27.38 -14.00 -13.35
N TYR A 356 -27.40 -14.00 -12.01
CA TYR A 356 -26.43 -13.25 -11.20
C TYR A 356 -25.01 -13.76 -11.36
N ALA A 357 -24.80 -15.08 -11.36
CA ALA A 357 -23.51 -15.69 -11.61
C ALA A 357 -22.99 -15.33 -13.00
N ALA A 358 -23.83 -15.40 -14.03
CA ALA A 358 -23.45 -15.01 -15.39
C ALA A 358 -23.07 -13.51 -15.49
N GLU A 359 -23.83 -12.61 -14.86
CA GLU A 359 -23.49 -11.18 -14.81
C GLU A 359 -22.18 -10.94 -14.04
N TYR A 360 -21.95 -11.70 -12.97
CA TYR A 360 -20.78 -11.56 -12.11
C TYR A 360 -19.48 -11.93 -12.84
N THR A 361 -19.49 -12.91 -13.74
CA THR A 361 -18.28 -13.33 -14.50
C THR A 361 -17.73 -12.32 -15.53
N ARG A 362 -18.27 -11.10 -15.60
CA ARG A 362 -17.79 -10.06 -16.51
C ARG A 362 -16.37 -9.59 -16.17
N VAL A 363 -15.63 -9.22 -17.21
CA VAL A 363 -14.27 -8.67 -17.09
C VAL A 363 -14.27 -7.45 -16.17
N GLY A 364 -13.41 -7.48 -15.15
CA GLY A 364 -13.30 -6.43 -14.12
C GLY A 364 -13.88 -6.81 -12.77
N ASN A 365 -14.63 -7.91 -12.67
CA ASN A 365 -15.10 -8.44 -11.39
C ASN A 365 -14.11 -9.44 -10.79
N THR A 366 -14.04 -9.46 -9.46
CA THR A 366 -13.23 -10.42 -8.70
C THR A 366 -14.10 -11.58 -8.25
N ASP A 367 -13.85 -12.77 -8.79
CA ASP A 367 -14.63 -13.96 -8.47
C ASP A 367 -14.30 -14.48 -7.07
N PRO A 368 -15.32 -14.72 -6.21
CA PRO A 368 -15.09 -15.36 -4.92
C PRO A 368 -14.71 -16.83 -5.12
N ASP A 369 -14.13 -17.43 -4.08
CA ASP A 369 -13.66 -18.82 -4.08
C ASP A 369 -14.77 -19.83 -4.44
N TYR A 370 -15.95 -19.68 -3.85
CA TYR A 370 -17.09 -20.58 -4.06
C TYR A 370 -17.82 -20.42 -5.40
N LEU A 371 -17.53 -19.39 -6.22
CA LEU A 371 -18.27 -19.19 -7.48
C LEU A 371 -17.94 -20.29 -8.50
N ALA A 372 -16.70 -20.79 -8.50
CA ALA A 372 -16.33 -21.93 -9.34
C ALA A 372 -17.09 -23.20 -8.93
N GLU A 373 -17.21 -23.45 -7.63
CA GLU A 373 -17.96 -24.57 -7.05
C GLU A 373 -19.44 -24.52 -7.49
N TYR A 374 -20.07 -23.34 -7.41
CA TYR A 374 -21.43 -23.14 -7.91
C TYR A 374 -21.59 -23.60 -9.37
N PHE A 375 -20.65 -23.26 -10.27
CA PHE A 375 -20.73 -23.67 -11.67
C PHE A 375 -20.45 -25.17 -11.87
N PHE A 376 -19.59 -25.78 -11.07
CA PHE A 376 -19.38 -27.23 -11.10
C PHE A 376 -20.65 -27.99 -10.70
N ASP A 377 -21.30 -27.56 -9.61
CA ASP A 377 -22.54 -28.15 -9.11
C ASP A 377 -23.69 -28.06 -10.13
N HIS A 378 -23.67 -27.03 -10.99
CA HIS A 378 -24.64 -26.83 -12.05
C HIS A 378 -24.21 -27.44 -13.40
N HIS A 379 -23.14 -28.22 -13.44
CA HIS A 379 -22.61 -28.88 -14.64
C HIS A 379 -22.24 -27.92 -15.78
N ILE A 380 -21.64 -26.77 -15.43
CA ILE A 380 -21.17 -25.75 -16.39
C ILE A 380 -19.64 -25.61 -16.29
N PRO A 381 -18.86 -26.62 -16.71
CA PRO A 381 -17.42 -26.69 -16.43
C PRO A 381 -16.64 -25.51 -17.02
N GLN A 382 -16.97 -25.03 -18.22
CA GLN A 382 -16.25 -23.90 -18.83
C GLN A 382 -16.39 -22.62 -18.01
N SER A 383 -17.58 -22.35 -17.46
CA SER A 383 -17.81 -21.22 -16.54
C SER A 383 -17.11 -21.42 -15.21
N ALA A 384 -17.06 -22.66 -14.70
CA ALA A 384 -16.35 -23.00 -13.47
C ALA A 384 -14.84 -22.74 -13.60
N PHE A 385 -14.21 -23.23 -14.67
CA PHE A 385 -12.79 -23.00 -14.95
C PHE A 385 -12.47 -21.52 -15.22
N ALA A 386 -13.32 -20.81 -15.96
CA ALA A 386 -13.14 -19.38 -16.18
C ALA A 386 -13.23 -18.58 -14.87
N SER A 387 -14.17 -18.95 -14.00
CA SER A 387 -14.31 -18.36 -12.66
C SER A 387 -13.10 -18.64 -11.79
N LEU A 388 -12.69 -19.90 -11.72
CA LEU A 388 -11.53 -20.33 -10.96
C LEU A 388 -10.24 -19.64 -11.44
N SER A 389 -10.05 -19.52 -12.75
CA SER A 389 -8.89 -18.84 -13.33
C SER A 389 -8.83 -17.36 -12.92
N ARG A 390 -9.97 -16.63 -12.95
CA ARG A 390 -10.04 -15.24 -12.47
C ARG A 390 -9.77 -15.13 -10.97
N HIS A 391 -10.36 -16.02 -10.17
CA HIS A 391 -10.12 -16.08 -8.73
C HIS A 391 -8.64 -16.28 -8.40
N LEU A 392 -7.98 -17.24 -9.06
CA LEU A 392 -6.56 -17.55 -8.88
C LEU A 392 -5.64 -16.45 -9.42
N ALA A 393 -6.03 -15.78 -10.51
CA ALA A 393 -5.30 -14.62 -11.03
C ALA A 393 -5.34 -13.44 -10.05
N PHE A 394 -6.49 -13.21 -9.40
CA PHE A 394 -6.65 -12.19 -8.38
C PHE A 394 -5.90 -12.54 -7.08
N ASN A 395 -5.82 -13.83 -6.75
CA ASN A 395 -5.14 -14.35 -5.56
C ASN A 395 -3.77 -14.97 -5.90
N ARG A 396 -3.07 -14.45 -6.90
CA ARG A 396 -1.84 -15.05 -7.47
C ARG A 396 -0.80 -15.42 -6.40
N ALA A 397 -0.56 -14.52 -5.44
CA ALA A 397 0.43 -14.70 -4.39
C ALA A 397 -0.08 -15.48 -3.16
N ARG A 398 -1.36 -15.86 -3.12
CA ARG A 398 -1.99 -16.44 -1.93
C ARG A 398 -1.98 -17.97 -2.01
N THR A 399 -1.16 -18.61 -1.17
CA THR A 399 -1.03 -20.07 -1.12
C THR A 399 -2.37 -20.76 -0.90
N GLY A 400 -3.20 -20.21 -0.01
CA GLY A 400 -4.52 -20.76 0.30
C GLY A 400 -5.47 -20.83 -0.89
N ALA A 401 -5.41 -19.87 -1.82
CA ALA A 401 -6.28 -19.85 -3.00
C ALA A 401 -5.90 -20.97 -3.98
N TRP A 402 -4.60 -21.17 -4.23
CA TRP A 402 -4.11 -22.26 -5.07
C TRP A 402 -4.36 -23.63 -4.44
N GLN A 403 -4.15 -23.75 -3.12
CA GLN A 403 -4.45 -24.98 -2.38
C GLN A 403 -5.94 -25.34 -2.50
N TYR A 404 -6.84 -24.37 -2.32
CA TYR A 404 -8.29 -24.58 -2.49
C TYR A 404 -8.62 -24.94 -3.95
N GLY A 405 -8.19 -24.12 -4.92
CA GLY A 405 -8.55 -24.30 -6.32
C GLY A 405 -8.13 -25.66 -6.90
N LEU A 406 -6.90 -26.09 -6.64
CA LEU A 406 -6.43 -27.41 -7.11
C LEU A 406 -7.03 -28.58 -6.32
N THR A 407 -7.46 -28.36 -5.07
CA THR A 407 -8.24 -29.36 -4.32
C THR A 407 -9.64 -29.51 -4.90
N LEU A 408 -10.30 -28.40 -5.24
CA LEU A 408 -11.61 -28.37 -5.90
C LEU A 408 -11.55 -29.08 -7.26
N LEU A 409 -10.55 -28.79 -8.09
CA LEU A 409 -10.37 -29.50 -9.36
C LEU A 409 -10.20 -31.02 -9.17
N ALA A 410 -9.43 -31.43 -8.17
CA ALA A 410 -9.23 -32.84 -7.85
C ALA A 410 -10.51 -33.55 -7.39
N GLU A 411 -11.46 -32.82 -6.80
CA GLU A 411 -12.76 -33.35 -6.36
C GLU A 411 -13.76 -33.44 -7.51
N GLN A 412 -13.68 -32.49 -8.45
CA GLN A 412 -14.63 -32.34 -9.56
C GLN A 412 -14.19 -33.04 -10.85
N ASP A 413 -12.95 -33.57 -10.90
CA ASP A 413 -12.42 -34.25 -12.09
C ASP A 413 -13.25 -35.48 -12.45
N ASP A 414 -13.91 -35.41 -13.60
CA ASP A 414 -14.77 -36.45 -14.16
C ASP A 414 -14.02 -37.43 -15.09
N GLY A 415 -12.70 -37.25 -15.25
CA GLY A 415 -11.83 -38.03 -16.12
C GLY A 415 -11.98 -37.74 -17.61
N THR A 416 -12.77 -36.72 -17.99
CA THR A 416 -12.97 -36.39 -19.40
C THR A 416 -11.74 -35.70 -20.00
N PRO A 417 -11.48 -35.86 -21.32
CA PRO A 417 -10.41 -35.13 -21.98
C PRO A 417 -10.56 -33.60 -21.89
N GLU A 418 -11.79 -33.10 -21.91
CA GLU A 418 -12.11 -31.68 -21.79
C GLU A 418 -11.74 -31.14 -20.40
N PHE A 419 -12.13 -31.83 -19.33
CA PHE A 419 -11.75 -31.44 -17.97
C PHE A 419 -10.23 -31.44 -17.81
N ARG A 420 -9.54 -32.46 -18.33
CA ARG A 420 -8.07 -32.53 -18.29
C ARG A 420 -7.42 -31.36 -19.04
N GLU A 421 -7.93 -30.98 -20.21
CA GLU A 421 -7.43 -29.85 -20.99
C GLU A 421 -7.54 -28.53 -20.21
N LEU A 422 -8.70 -28.25 -19.64
CA LEU A 422 -8.93 -27.04 -18.83
C LEU A 422 -8.07 -27.05 -17.54
N SER A 423 -7.89 -28.22 -16.91
CA SER A 423 -6.99 -28.36 -15.75
C SER A 423 -5.53 -28.10 -16.11
N LEU A 424 -5.07 -28.44 -17.32
CA LEU A 424 -3.73 -28.11 -17.79
C LEU A 424 -3.53 -26.60 -17.94
N GLU A 425 -4.55 -25.84 -18.32
CA GLU A 425 -4.49 -24.37 -18.36
C GLU A 425 -4.28 -23.78 -16.97
N ILE A 426 -5.00 -24.29 -15.95
CA ILE A 426 -4.82 -23.87 -14.55
C ILE A 426 -3.43 -24.27 -14.03
N ALA A 427 -2.91 -25.45 -14.39
CA ALA A 427 -1.56 -25.87 -14.04
C ALA A 427 -0.49 -24.96 -14.68
N ALA A 428 -0.68 -24.53 -15.94
CA ALA A 428 0.19 -23.55 -16.59
C ALA A 428 0.11 -22.18 -15.90
N GLN A 429 -1.09 -21.75 -15.48
CA GLN A 429 -1.28 -20.53 -14.71
C GLN A 429 -0.56 -20.60 -13.35
N PHE A 430 -0.58 -21.74 -12.67
CA PHE A 430 0.15 -21.97 -11.42
C PHE A 430 1.66 -21.86 -11.62
N GLN A 431 2.19 -22.46 -12.69
CA GLN A 431 3.62 -22.34 -13.02
C GLN A 431 4.00 -20.88 -13.29
N ALA A 432 3.22 -20.16 -14.11
CA ALA A 432 3.45 -18.75 -14.39
C ALA A 432 3.38 -17.87 -13.13
N ALA A 433 2.50 -18.22 -12.17
CA ALA A 433 2.47 -17.57 -10.87
C ALA A 433 3.76 -17.82 -10.09
N ASN A 434 4.24 -19.06 -9.99
CA ASN A 434 5.49 -19.39 -9.29
C ASN A 434 6.72 -18.74 -9.92
N ASP A 435 6.77 -18.62 -11.25
CA ASP A 435 7.87 -17.94 -11.94
C ASP A 435 7.91 -16.43 -11.64
N TYR A 436 6.78 -15.83 -11.28
CA TYR A 436 6.66 -14.43 -10.89
C TYR A 436 7.06 -14.16 -9.42
N LEU A 437 6.77 -15.12 -8.54
CA LEU A 437 6.93 -14.97 -7.09
C LEU A 437 8.40 -15.07 -6.65
N LEU A 438 8.79 -14.22 -5.72
CA LEU A 438 10.05 -14.31 -4.97
C LEU A 438 10.05 -15.53 -4.04
N GLN A 439 8.87 -15.92 -3.55
CA GLN A 439 8.66 -17.13 -2.76
C GLN A 439 7.64 -18.02 -3.46
N PRO A 440 8.08 -19.10 -4.15
CA PRO A 440 7.19 -20.02 -4.83
C PRO A 440 6.21 -20.70 -3.88
N ILE A 441 5.00 -20.93 -4.38
CA ILE A 441 3.93 -21.59 -3.64
C ILE A 441 4.22 -23.08 -3.55
N THR A 442 4.19 -23.60 -2.33
CA THR A 442 4.30 -25.03 -2.04
C THR A 442 2.92 -25.59 -1.73
N LEU A 443 2.46 -26.53 -2.55
CA LEU A 443 1.20 -27.24 -2.32
C LEU A 443 1.43 -28.52 -1.53
N TYR A 444 0.36 -29.07 -0.96
CA TYR A 444 0.40 -30.32 -0.22
C TYR A 444 -0.88 -31.14 -0.40
N GLY A 445 -0.81 -32.40 0.02
CA GLY A 445 -1.97 -33.30 0.04
C GLY A 445 -2.60 -33.49 -1.34
N ARG A 446 -3.94 -33.38 -1.41
CA ARG A 446 -4.73 -33.63 -2.62
C ARG A 446 -4.35 -32.70 -3.78
N ALA A 447 -4.16 -31.41 -3.51
CA ALA A 447 -3.78 -30.43 -4.55
C ALA A 447 -2.45 -30.78 -5.23
N GLN A 448 -1.43 -31.16 -4.45
CA GLN A 448 -0.13 -31.54 -4.99
C GLN A 448 -0.23 -32.83 -5.82
N THR A 449 -0.90 -33.86 -5.31
CA THR A 449 -1.11 -35.12 -6.03
C THR A 449 -1.86 -34.90 -7.35
N TYR A 450 -2.85 -34.00 -7.35
CA TYR A 450 -3.60 -33.65 -8.55
C TYR A 450 -2.74 -32.94 -9.58
N LEU A 451 -1.99 -31.90 -9.16
CA LEU A 451 -1.07 -31.20 -10.05
C LEU A 451 -0.02 -32.14 -10.67
N ASP A 452 0.48 -33.11 -9.89
CA ASP A 452 1.43 -34.09 -10.38
C ASP A 452 0.81 -35.11 -11.35
N SER A 453 -0.50 -35.37 -11.31
CA SER A 453 -1.19 -36.27 -12.25
C SER A 453 -1.45 -35.61 -13.63
N LEU A 454 -1.34 -34.29 -13.70
CA LEU A 454 -1.46 -33.50 -14.92
C LEU A 454 -0.14 -33.44 -15.72
N LYS A 455 1.00 -33.69 -15.07
CA LYS A 455 2.32 -33.81 -15.70
C LYS A 455 2.46 -35.16 -16.41
#